data_AF-A0A820MJQ7-F1
#
_entry.id   AF-A0A820MJQ7-F1
#
_cell.length_a   1.000
_cell.length_b   1.000
_cell.length_c   1.000
_cell.angle_alpha   90.00
_cell.angle_beta   90.00
_cell.angle_gamma   90.00
#
_symmetry.space_group_name_H-M   'P 1'
#
loop_
_entity.id
_entity.type
_entity.pdbx_description
1 polymer ?
#
loop_
_entity_poly.entity_id
_entity_poly.type
_entity_poly.pdbx_seq_one_letter_code
_entity_poly.pdbx_strand_id
1 'polypeptide(L)'
;TDEIHTMLVNIYLDQILSKSDIDNEQTRSKLQAFIITSNSYRVQTVLNRVNQTNRLQREVALLYGKMNNFEQAFRILVDELQDFEYAENYCIALSQGKSSDDRKIVAHILFKVFLNSLNKYPNEIKSALLRLLCNNDIEFDFIEVLQRLPSHWSLASLSQILLRALRTYSYTQRSTKIESSLIRVQNEKLNIKLRQLKCLNTIVNEQRQCKHCLQQFYETSCVVYQDGSQVHVHCAKKYNPN
;
A
#
# COMPACT_ATOMS: atom_id res chain seq x y z
N THR A 1 17.58 4.21 23.50
CA THR A 1 16.50 3.21 23.38
C THR A 1 17.01 1.95 22.72
N ASP A 2 17.69 2.05 21.57
CA ASP A 2 18.12 0.89 20.77
C ASP A 2 19.05 -0.09 21.50
N GLU A 3 19.87 0.42 22.41
CA GLU A 3 20.76 -0.40 23.24
C GLU A 3 19.99 -1.27 24.23
N ILE A 4 18.86 -0.79 24.76
CA ILE A 4 18.02 -1.53 25.71
C ILE A 4 17.31 -2.69 25.00
N HIS A 5 16.75 -2.45 23.81
CA HIS A 5 16.13 -3.52 23.02
C HIS A 5 17.17 -4.54 22.54
N THR A 6 18.36 -4.10 22.13
CA THR A 6 19.46 -5.00 21.77
C THR A 6 19.90 -5.84 22.97
N MET A 7 19.98 -5.25 24.16
CA MET A 7 20.28 -5.96 25.41
C MET A 7 19.17 -6.95 25.77
N LEU A 8 17.90 -6.60 25.58
CA LEU A 8 16.76 -7.49 25.82
C LEU A 8 16.79 -8.71 24.90
N VAL A 9 17.09 -8.52 23.60
CA VAL A 9 17.29 -9.64 22.67
C VAL A 9 18.41 -10.56 23.15
N ASN A 10 19.53 -9.99 23.58
CA ASN A 10 20.66 -10.76 24.10
C ASN A 10 20.27 -11.58 25.35
N ILE A 11 19.49 -11.00 26.27
CA ILE A 11 18.99 -11.72 27.45
C ILE A 11 18.09 -12.89 27.05
N TYR A 12 17.19 -12.70 26.09
CA TYR A 12 16.35 -13.80 25.57
C TYR A 12 17.20 -14.89 24.91
N LEU A 13 18.22 -14.51 24.13
CA LEU A 13 19.14 -15.48 23.52
C LEU A 13 19.90 -16.29 24.58
N ASP A 14 20.40 -15.64 25.63
CA ASP A 14 21.10 -16.33 26.73
C ASP A 14 20.18 -17.28 27.50
N GLN A 15 18.93 -16.89 27.72
CA GLN A 15 17.92 -17.77 28.34
C GLN A 15 17.65 -19.01 27.48
N ILE A 16 17.50 -18.85 26.16
CA ILE A 16 17.26 -19.96 25.22
C ILE A 16 18.46 -20.90 25.13
N LEU A 17 19.69 -20.36 25.23
CA LEU A 17 20.91 -21.16 25.22
C LEU A 17 21.13 -21.94 26.52
N SER A 18 20.62 -21.43 27.65
CA SER A 18 20.80 -22.04 28.98
C SER A 18 19.79 -23.13 29.37
N LYS A 19 18.59 -23.14 28.76
CA LYS A 19 17.47 -24.01 29.15
C LYS A 19 17.30 -25.22 28.22
N SER A 20 16.69 -26.29 28.74
CA SER A 20 16.33 -27.49 27.97
C SER A 20 15.21 -27.21 26.94
N ASP A 21 15.13 -28.02 25.88
CA ASP A 21 14.37 -27.72 24.66
C ASP A 21 12.86 -27.44 24.87
N ILE A 22 12.24 -27.92 25.96
CA ILE A 22 10.79 -27.82 26.21
C ILE A 22 10.38 -26.44 26.78
N ASP A 23 11.18 -25.87 27.70
CA ASP A 23 10.93 -24.52 28.25
C ASP A 23 11.35 -23.39 27.29
N ASN A 24 12.04 -23.76 26.21
CA ASN A 24 12.52 -22.82 25.21
C ASN A 24 11.40 -22.30 24.31
N GLU A 25 10.32 -23.05 24.06
CA GLU A 25 9.33 -22.66 23.05
C GLU A 25 8.54 -21.40 23.42
N GLN A 26 8.14 -21.25 24.69
CA GLN A 26 7.50 -20.02 25.16
C GLN A 26 8.45 -18.82 25.09
N THR A 27 9.73 -19.03 25.45
CA THR A 27 10.75 -17.99 25.43
C THR A 27 11.08 -17.58 24.00
N ARG A 28 11.14 -18.54 23.06
CA ARG A 28 11.33 -18.31 21.63
C ARG A 28 10.16 -17.56 21.01
N SER A 29 8.92 -17.94 21.32
CA SER A 29 7.74 -17.21 20.84
C SER A 29 7.73 -15.76 21.29
N LYS A 30 8.12 -15.48 22.54
CA LYS A 30 8.29 -14.10 23.04
C LYS A 30 9.38 -13.34 22.30
N LEU A 31 10.53 -13.98 22.07
CA LEU A 31 11.62 -13.39 21.30
C LEU A 31 11.18 -13.07 19.86
N GLN A 32 10.52 -14.00 19.18
CA GLN A 32 10.02 -13.81 17.82
C GLN A 32 9.00 -12.67 17.74
N ALA A 33 8.03 -12.64 18.66
CA ALA A 33 7.06 -11.55 18.75
C ALA A 33 7.75 -10.20 18.99
N PHE A 34 8.77 -10.17 19.85
CA PHE A 34 9.56 -8.97 20.09
C PHE A 34 10.34 -8.53 18.84
N ILE A 35 10.98 -9.45 18.13
CA ILE A 35 11.70 -9.19 16.87
C ILE A 35 10.75 -8.62 15.82
N ILE A 36 9.52 -9.13 15.72
CA ILE A 36 8.51 -8.65 14.77
C ILE A 36 8.01 -7.25 15.16
N THR A 37 7.76 -7.00 16.44
CA THR A 37 7.11 -5.76 16.91
C THR A 37 8.08 -4.59 17.04
N SER A 38 9.31 -4.85 17.51
CA SER A 38 10.31 -3.82 17.73
C SER A 38 11.03 -3.44 16.42
N ASN A 39 11.31 -2.15 16.24
CA ASN A 39 12.12 -1.61 15.15
C ASN A 39 13.43 -0.99 15.65
N SER A 40 13.68 -1.02 16.96
CA SER A 40 14.72 -0.25 17.64
C SER A 40 15.82 -1.17 18.16
N TYR A 41 16.50 -1.94 17.32
CA TYR A 41 17.66 -2.76 17.74
C TYR A 41 18.68 -2.95 16.60
N ARG A 42 19.94 -3.24 16.95
CA ARG A 42 21.02 -3.44 15.98
C ARG A 42 20.93 -4.84 15.35
N VAL A 43 20.18 -4.96 14.26
CA VAL A 43 19.89 -6.24 13.57
C VAL A 43 21.16 -7.03 13.24
N GLN A 44 22.20 -6.36 12.73
CA GLN A 44 23.46 -7.03 12.35
C GLN A 44 24.19 -7.67 13.54
N THR A 45 24.23 -6.99 14.69
CA THR A 45 24.86 -7.52 15.91
C THR A 45 24.13 -8.76 16.41
N VAL A 46 22.80 -8.71 16.40
CA VAL A 46 21.95 -9.85 16.79
C VAL A 46 22.12 -11.00 15.81
N LEU A 47 22.07 -10.75 14.50
CA LEU A 47 22.19 -11.78 13.47
C LEU A 47 23.52 -12.53 13.56
N ASN A 48 24.63 -11.83 13.79
CA ASN A 48 25.94 -12.45 13.97
C ASN A 48 25.96 -13.44 15.15
N ARG A 49 25.31 -13.08 16.27
CA ARG A 49 25.22 -13.94 17.45
C ARG A 49 24.30 -15.14 17.21
N VAL A 50 23.17 -14.93 16.53
CA VAL A 50 22.19 -15.99 16.25
C VAL A 50 22.77 -17.02 15.25
N ASN A 51 23.52 -16.56 14.25
CA ASN A 51 24.17 -17.42 13.25
C ASN A 51 25.22 -18.38 13.85
N GLN A 52 25.80 -18.05 15.00
CA GLN A 52 26.77 -18.94 15.67
C GLN A 52 26.11 -20.19 16.26
N THR A 53 24.78 -20.15 16.50
CA THR A 53 24.10 -21.18 17.28
C THR A 53 23.46 -22.27 16.43
N ASN A 54 23.26 -22.08 15.11
CA ASN A 54 22.55 -22.98 14.16
C ASN A 54 21.13 -23.46 14.55
N ARG A 55 20.69 -23.33 15.82
CA ARG A 55 19.39 -23.79 16.33
C ARG A 55 18.26 -22.77 16.15
N LEU A 56 18.56 -21.56 15.67
CA LEU A 56 17.68 -20.40 15.68
C LEU A 56 17.32 -19.90 14.26
N GLN A 57 17.15 -20.81 13.31
CA GLN A 57 16.87 -20.47 11.90
C GLN A 57 15.61 -19.62 11.71
N ARG A 58 14.55 -19.83 12.52
CA ARG A 58 13.34 -19.00 12.48
C ARG A 58 13.67 -17.55 12.81
N GLU A 59 14.40 -17.35 13.90
CA GLU A 59 14.83 -16.03 14.35
C GLU A 59 15.77 -15.36 13.33
N VAL A 60 16.67 -16.13 12.69
CA VAL A 60 17.50 -15.64 11.57
C VAL A 60 16.63 -15.14 10.41
N ALA A 61 15.62 -15.90 10.00
CA ALA A 61 14.70 -15.50 8.94
C ALA A 61 13.97 -14.19 9.27
N LEU A 62 13.48 -14.04 10.50
CA LEU A 62 12.81 -12.81 10.95
C LEU A 62 13.74 -11.60 10.90
N LEU A 63 15.01 -11.78 11.27
CA LEU A 63 16.02 -10.72 11.23
C LEU A 63 16.33 -10.30 9.78
N TYR A 64 16.42 -11.25 8.83
CA TYR A 64 16.57 -10.93 7.41
C TYR A 64 15.38 -10.13 6.87
N GLY A 65 14.16 -10.47 7.26
CA GLY A 65 12.97 -9.70 6.87
C GLY A 65 12.98 -8.28 7.43
N LYS A 66 13.55 -8.07 8.63
CA LYS A 66 13.77 -6.72 9.20
C LYS A 66 14.84 -5.91 8.46
N MET A 67 15.77 -6.57 7.77
CA MET A 67 16.72 -5.92 6.87
C MET A 67 16.14 -5.67 5.46
N ASN A 68 14.82 -5.86 5.27
CA ASN A 68 14.14 -5.86 3.96
C ASN A 68 14.67 -6.91 2.97
N ASN A 69 15.40 -7.92 3.45
CA ASN A 69 15.84 -9.05 2.63
C ASN A 69 14.82 -10.19 2.72
N PHE A 70 13.64 -9.95 2.14
CA PHE A 70 12.52 -10.89 2.21
C PHE A 70 12.78 -12.21 1.49
N GLU A 71 13.55 -12.19 0.39
CA GLU A 71 13.86 -13.40 -0.38
C GLU A 71 14.65 -14.41 0.46
N GLN A 72 15.70 -13.96 1.17
CA GLN A 72 16.46 -14.85 2.04
C GLN A 72 15.64 -15.30 3.26
N ALA A 73 14.86 -14.39 3.85
CA ALA A 73 13.98 -14.72 4.97
C ALA A 73 13.01 -15.85 4.60
N PHE A 74 12.30 -15.73 3.49
CA PHE A 74 11.35 -16.74 3.05
C PHE A 74 12.04 -18.03 2.58
N ARG A 75 13.23 -17.95 1.98
CA ARG A 75 14.00 -19.16 1.63
C ARG A 75 14.33 -19.98 2.86
N ILE A 76 14.76 -19.36 3.96
CA ILE A 76 15.03 -20.10 5.22
C ILE A 76 13.74 -20.75 5.74
N LEU A 77 12.61 -20.04 5.72
CA LEU A 77 11.33 -20.58 6.20
C LEU A 77 10.79 -21.73 5.33
N VAL A 78 10.91 -21.62 4.00
CA VAL A 78 10.33 -22.57 3.03
C VAL A 78 11.27 -23.72 2.72
N ASP A 79 12.56 -23.45 2.44
CA ASP A 79 13.52 -24.50 2.05
C ASP A 79 14.15 -25.20 3.26
N GLU A 80 14.57 -24.47 4.30
CA GLU A 80 15.30 -25.06 5.44
C GLU A 80 14.35 -25.60 6.51
N LEU A 81 13.34 -24.82 6.88
CA LEU A 81 12.40 -25.17 7.95
C LEU A 81 11.15 -25.90 7.48
N GLN A 82 10.81 -25.79 6.18
CA GLN A 82 9.58 -26.35 5.58
C GLN A 82 8.30 -25.93 6.34
N ASP A 83 8.32 -24.77 6.97
CA ASP A 83 7.22 -24.25 7.78
C ASP A 83 6.41 -23.23 6.97
N PHE A 84 5.58 -23.75 6.07
CA PHE A 84 4.83 -22.95 5.11
C PHE A 84 3.75 -22.09 5.76
N GLU A 85 3.14 -22.56 6.85
CA GLU A 85 2.15 -21.81 7.60
C GLU A 85 2.78 -20.62 8.32
N TYR A 86 3.94 -20.81 8.94
CA TYR A 86 4.67 -19.71 9.54
C TYR A 86 5.11 -18.66 8.51
N ALA A 87 5.55 -19.09 7.31
CA ALA A 87 5.93 -18.17 6.24
C ALA A 87 4.75 -17.28 5.80
N GLU A 88 3.55 -17.83 5.70
CA GLU A 88 2.33 -17.08 5.39
C GLU A 88 1.98 -16.07 6.49
N ASN A 89 1.95 -16.52 7.74
CA ASN A 89 1.66 -15.65 8.88
C ASN A 89 2.68 -14.52 9.01
N TYR A 90 3.95 -14.81 8.71
CA TYR A 90 5.00 -13.80 8.68
C TYR A 90 4.81 -12.80 7.53
N CYS A 91 4.39 -13.25 6.35
CA CYS A 91 4.03 -12.36 5.24
C CYS A 91 2.90 -11.41 5.62
N ILE A 92 1.87 -11.90 6.32
CA ILE A 92 0.76 -11.08 6.82
C ILE A 92 1.30 -10.06 7.83
N ALA A 93 2.09 -10.48 8.81
CA ALA A 93 2.68 -9.59 9.82
C ALA A 93 3.55 -8.49 9.19
N LEU A 94 4.37 -8.82 8.18
CA LEU A 94 5.17 -7.86 7.44
C LEU A 94 4.36 -6.89 6.58
N SER A 95 3.13 -7.26 6.23
CA SER A 95 2.21 -6.49 5.40
C SER A 95 1.37 -5.50 6.23
N GLN A 96 1.30 -5.68 7.55
CA GLN A 96 0.53 -4.79 8.43
C GLN A 96 1.11 -3.37 8.42
N GLY A 97 0.24 -2.38 8.22
CA GLY A 97 0.60 -0.95 8.23
C GLY A 97 1.35 -0.45 6.99
N LYS A 98 1.50 -1.27 5.94
CA LYS A 98 2.15 -0.88 4.67
C LYS A 98 1.14 -0.51 3.58
N SER A 99 1.62 0.15 2.52
CA SER A 99 0.82 0.48 1.33
C SER A 99 0.38 -0.78 0.58
N SER A 100 -0.67 -0.71 -0.25
CA SER A 100 -1.12 -1.88 -1.05
C SER A 100 -0.02 -2.42 -1.96
N ASP A 101 0.80 -1.54 -2.55
CA ASP A 101 1.88 -1.96 -3.45
C ASP A 101 3.00 -2.67 -2.70
N ASP A 102 3.41 -2.17 -1.53
CA ASP A 102 4.42 -2.84 -0.70
C ASP A 102 3.94 -4.23 -0.22
N ARG A 103 2.66 -4.35 0.13
CA ARG A 103 2.07 -5.63 0.55
C ARG A 103 2.11 -6.65 -0.58
N LYS A 104 1.76 -6.23 -1.81
CA LYS A 104 1.87 -7.08 -3.00
C LYS A 104 3.32 -7.50 -3.25
N ILE A 105 4.29 -6.60 -3.11
CA ILE A 105 5.71 -6.93 -3.34
C ILE A 105 6.14 -8.09 -2.42
N VAL A 106 5.88 -7.98 -1.12
CA VAL A 106 6.25 -9.04 -0.15
C VAL A 106 5.55 -10.36 -0.48
N ALA A 107 4.26 -10.32 -0.81
CA ALA A 107 3.49 -11.49 -1.18
C ALA A 107 4.03 -12.19 -2.45
N HIS A 108 4.39 -11.43 -3.49
CA HIS A 108 4.98 -11.98 -4.71
C HIS A 108 6.37 -12.58 -4.48
N ILE A 109 7.17 -12.03 -3.56
CA ILE A 109 8.45 -12.62 -3.19
C ILE A 109 8.21 -14.01 -2.55
N LEU A 110 7.28 -14.11 -1.61
CA LEU A 110 6.92 -15.40 -1.00
C LEU A 110 6.42 -16.40 -2.06
N PHE A 111 5.51 -15.97 -2.94
CA PHE A 111 5.00 -16.78 -4.04
C PHE A 111 6.13 -17.29 -4.96
N LYS A 112 7.08 -16.43 -5.33
CA LYS A 112 8.25 -16.80 -6.14
C LYS A 112 9.11 -17.84 -5.43
N VAL A 113 9.34 -17.70 -4.12
CA VAL A 113 10.09 -18.68 -3.33
C VAL A 113 9.38 -20.03 -3.32
N PHE A 114 8.07 -20.06 -3.09
CA PHE A 114 7.29 -21.30 -3.20
C PHE A 114 7.42 -21.96 -4.57
N LEU A 115 7.29 -21.20 -5.67
CA LEU A 115 7.42 -21.75 -7.02
C LEU A 115 8.81 -22.36 -7.27
N ASN A 116 9.87 -21.73 -6.77
CA ASN A 116 11.23 -22.26 -6.91
C ASN A 116 11.41 -23.59 -6.15
N SER A 117 10.73 -23.75 -5.01
CA SER A 117 10.78 -24.96 -4.18
C SER A 117 9.82 -26.06 -4.65
N LEU A 118 8.96 -25.79 -5.64
CA LEU A 118 7.95 -26.72 -6.16
C LEU A 118 8.55 -28.01 -6.71
N ASN A 119 9.76 -27.96 -7.27
CA ASN A 119 10.47 -29.15 -7.76
C ASN A 119 11.00 -30.04 -6.64
N LYS A 120 11.22 -29.49 -5.43
CA LYS A 120 11.75 -30.25 -4.27
C LYS A 120 10.63 -30.98 -3.53
N TYR A 121 9.50 -30.30 -3.31
CA TYR A 121 8.37 -30.78 -2.49
C TYR A 121 7.04 -30.51 -3.21
N PRO A 122 6.71 -31.25 -4.28
CA PRO A 122 5.65 -30.86 -5.21
C PRO A 122 4.24 -30.87 -4.60
N ASN A 123 3.96 -31.78 -3.66
CA ASN A 123 2.61 -31.91 -3.08
C ASN A 123 2.38 -30.90 -1.95
N GLU A 124 3.38 -30.75 -1.08
CA GLU A 124 3.37 -29.87 0.08
C GLU A 124 3.38 -28.40 -0.35
N ILE A 125 4.21 -28.05 -1.33
CA ILE A 125 4.25 -26.70 -1.90
C ILE A 125 2.97 -26.41 -2.66
N LYS A 126 2.41 -27.39 -3.39
CA LYS A 126 1.13 -27.18 -4.08
C LYS A 126 0.01 -26.87 -3.09
N SER A 127 -0.12 -27.64 -2.01
CA SER A 127 -1.17 -27.39 -1.01
C SER A 127 -0.97 -26.04 -0.30
N ALA A 128 0.27 -25.71 0.08
CA ALA A 128 0.63 -24.43 0.68
C ALA A 128 0.35 -23.25 -0.28
N LEU A 129 0.74 -23.36 -1.55
CA LEU A 129 0.54 -22.30 -2.54
C LEU A 129 -0.94 -22.09 -2.85
N LEU A 130 -1.75 -23.15 -2.90
CA LEU A 130 -3.21 -23.02 -3.03
C LEU A 130 -3.82 -22.30 -1.82
N ARG A 131 -3.37 -22.62 -0.59
CA ARG A 131 -3.80 -21.95 0.64
C ARG A 131 -3.40 -20.47 0.65
N LEU A 132 -2.12 -20.16 0.35
CA LEU A 132 -1.59 -18.81 0.20
C LEU A 132 -2.42 -17.97 -0.79
N LEU A 133 -2.66 -18.49 -1.99
CA LEU A 133 -3.41 -17.79 -3.04
C LEU A 133 -4.90 -17.67 -2.74
N CYS A 134 -5.44 -18.45 -1.81
CA CYS A 134 -6.82 -18.32 -1.34
C CYS A 134 -6.94 -17.43 -0.08
N ASN A 135 -5.83 -17.05 0.55
CA ASN A 135 -5.82 -16.25 1.77
C ASN A 135 -6.12 -14.77 1.47
N ASN A 136 -7.26 -14.27 1.95
CA ASN A 136 -7.75 -12.90 1.70
C ASN A 136 -6.88 -11.81 2.35
N ASP A 137 -6.13 -12.14 3.40
CA ASP A 137 -5.27 -11.19 4.11
C ASP A 137 -3.98 -10.89 3.33
N ILE A 138 -3.71 -11.65 2.27
CA ILE A 138 -2.54 -11.51 1.41
C ILE A 138 -2.98 -11.00 0.04
N GLU A 139 -2.50 -9.81 -0.33
CA GLU A 139 -2.83 -9.17 -1.61
C GLU A 139 -1.89 -9.62 -2.73
N PHE A 140 -2.46 -9.99 -3.87
CA PHE A 140 -1.72 -10.39 -5.06
C PHE A 140 -2.14 -9.56 -6.27
N ASP A 141 -1.21 -9.43 -7.21
CA ASP A 141 -1.54 -9.12 -8.60
C ASP A 141 -1.83 -10.46 -9.28
N PHE A 142 -3.11 -10.76 -9.44
CA PHE A 142 -3.52 -12.02 -10.01
C PHE A 142 -3.13 -12.17 -11.48
N ILE A 143 -2.86 -11.09 -12.22
CA ILE A 143 -2.39 -11.19 -13.60
C ILE A 143 -0.98 -11.82 -13.59
N GLU A 144 -0.10 -11.30 -12.73
CA GLU A 144 1.25 -11.79 -12.55
C GLU A 144 1.32 -13.22 -11.98
N VAL A 145 0.43 -13.54 -11.04
CA VAL A 145 0.33 -14.88 -10.45
C VAL A 145 -0.09 -15.89 -11.52
N LEU A 146 -1.17 -15.62 -12.27
CA LEU A 146 -1.73 -16.55 -13.24
C LEU A 146 -0.74 -16.85 -14.39
N GLN A 147 0.10 -15.88 -14.78
CA GLN A 147 1.13 -16.06 -15.81
C GLN A 147 2.27 -17.01 -15.37
N ARG A 148 2.51 -17.13 -14.07
CA ARG A 148 3.63 -17.92 -13.50
C ARG A 148 3.18 -19.28 -12.95
N LEU A 149 1.87 -19.51 -12.83
CA LEU A 149 1.35 -20.78 -12.34
C LEU A 149 1.64 -21.93 -13.31
N PRO A 150 1.93 -23.14 -12.80
CA PRO A 150 2.16 -24.29 -13.66
C PRO A 150 0.90 -24.68 -14.47
N SER A 151 1.05 -24.82 -15.79
CA SER A 151 -0.07 -25.10 -16.71
C SER A 151 -0.66 -26.51 -16.61
N HIS A 152 0.05 -27.46 -15.97
CA HIS A 152 -0.40 -28.83 -15.79
C HIS A 152 -1.39 -28.98 -14.61
N TRP A 153 -1.64 -27.92 -13.83
CA TRP A 153 -2.61 -27.97 -12.74
C TRP A 153 -4.04 -28.00 -13.26
N SER A 154 -4.89 -28.83 -12.65
CA SER A 154 -6.28 -28.94 -13.07
C SER A 154 -7.05 -27.65 -12.76
N LEU A 155 -7.96 -27.29 -13.66
CA LEU A 155 -8.83 -26.13 -13.49
C LEU A 155 -9.67 -26.24 -12.20
N ALA A 156 -10.04 -27.46 -11.80
CA ALA A 156 -10.77 -27.71 -10.56
C ALA A 156 -9.98 -27.24 -9.32
N SER A 157 -8.67 -27.54 -9.25
CA SER A 157 -7.80 -27.07 -8.17
C SER A 157 -7.61 -25.55 -8.16
N LEU A 158 -7.65 -24.92 -9.33
CA LEU A 158 -7.49 -23.48 -9.49
C LEU A 158 -8.81 -22.69 -9.35
N SER A 159 -9.95 -23.36 -9.28
CA SER A 159 -11.28 -22.72 -9.32
C SER A 159 -11.46 -21.61 -8.28
N GLN A 160 -11.05 -21.84 -7.03
CA GLN A 160 -11.17 -20.85 -5.96
C GLN A 160 -10.26 -19.64 -6.20
N ILE A 161 -9.05 -19.86 -6.71
CA ILE A 161 -8.09 -18.81 -7.04
C ILE A 161 -8.63 -17.96 -8.20
N LEU A 162 -9.16 -18.59 -9.25
CA LEU A 162 -9.74 -17.90 -10.38
C LEU A 162 -10.97 -17.08 -10.00
N LEU A 163 -11.86 -17.66 -9.17
CA LEU A 163 -13.00 -16.93 -8.63
C LEU A 163 -12.57 -15.72 -7.81
N ARG A 164 -11.54 -15.88 -6.96
CA ARG A 164 -10.97 -14.77 -6.20
C ARG A 164 -10.38 -13.70 -7.13
N ALA A 165 -9.53 -14.09 -8.08
CA ALA A 165 -8.93 -13.19 -9.06
C ALA A 165 -9.97 -12.37 -9.83
N LEU A 166 -11.02 -13.03 -10.34
CA LEU A 166 -12.11 -12.37 -11.07
C LEU A 166 -12.91 -11.41 -10.19
N ARG A 167 -13.19 -11.79 -8.93
CA ARG A 167 -13.86 -10.91 -7.96
C ARG A 167 -12.99 -9.69 -7.65
N THR A 168 -11.70 -9.88 -7.39
CA THR A 168 -10.76 -8.79 -7.13
C THR A 168 -10.67 -7.84 -8.32
N TYR A 169 -10.53 -8.37 -9.54
CA TYR A 169 -10.50 -7.56 -10.77
C TYR A 169 -11.81 -6.80 -10.99
N SER A 170 -12.95 -7.47 -10.84
CA SER A 170 -14.26 -6.83 -11.01
C SER A 170 -14.48 -5.73 -9.96
N TYR A 171 -14.03 -5.97 -8.73
CA TYR A 171 -14.12 -5.01 -7.64
C TYR A 171 -13.25 -3.77 -7.93
N THR A 172 -11.97 -3.95 -8.28
CA THR A 172 -11.06 -2.83 -8.56
C THR A 172 -11.56 -1.98 -9.73
N GLN A 173 -12.05 -2.62 -10.80
CA GLN A 173 -12.62 -1.93 -11.97
C GLN A 173 -13.86 -1.11 -11.60
N ARG A 174 -14.76 -1.68 -10.78
CA ARG A 174 -15.98 -0.97 -10.34
C ARG A 174 -15.64 0.17 -9.38
N SER A 175 -14.75 -0.05 -8.41
CA SER A 175 -14.35 0.97 -7.43
C SER A 175 -13.71 2.17 -8.11
N THR A 176 -12.73 1.94 -9.00
CA THR A 176 -12.09 3.01 -9.78
C THR A 176 -13.09 3.79 -10.65
N LYS A 177 -14.07 3.12 -11.25
CA LYS A 177 -15.13 3.80 -12.02
C LYS A 177 -16.03 4.66 -11.12
N ILE A 178 -16.39 4.17 -9.93
CA ILE A 178 -17.18 4.92 -8.96
C ILE A 178 -16.39 6.13 -8.46
N GLU A 179 -15.15 5.93 -8.01
CA GLU A 179 -14.25 6.97 -7.52
C GLU A 179 -14.03 8.08 -8.55
N SER A 180 -13.68 7.72 -9.80
CA SER A 180 -13.51 8.68 -10.89
C SER A 180 -14.81 9.44 -11.22
N SER A 181 -15.96 8.78 -11.17
CA SER A 181 -17.26 9.43 -11.37
C SER A 181 -17.57 10.42 -10.24
N LEU A 182 -17.27 10.06 -8.99
CA LEU A 182 -17.46 10.95 -7.83
C LEU A 182 -16.54 12.17 -7.91
N ILE A 183 -15.26 11.96 -8.23
CA ILE A 183 -14.29 13.05 -8.44
C ILE A 183 -14.76 13.98 -9.55
N ARG A 184 -15.25 13.42 -10.68
CA ARG A 184 -15.82 14.21 -11.78
C ARG A 184 -16.98 15.09 -11.31
N VAL A 185 -17.92 14.54 -10.54
CA VAL A 185 -19.06 15.30 -10.00
C VAL A 185 -18.59 16.40 -9.04
N GLN A 186 -17.60 16.12 -8.18
CA GLN A 186 -17.03 17.11 -7.28
C GLN A 186 -16.35 18.26 -8.04
N ASN A 187 -15.56 17.93 -9.06
CA ASN A 187 -14.90 18.92 -9.92
C ASN A 187 -15.93 19.80 -10.63
N GLU A 188 -17.02 19.25 -11.16
CA GLU A 188 -18.10 20.03 -11.77
C GLU A 188 -18.76 20.98 -10.77
N LYS A 189 -19.03 20.53 -9.54
CA LYS A 189 -19.59 21.38 -8.48
C LYS A 189 -18.65 22.55 -8.13
N LEU A 190 -17.35 22.28 -8.00
CA LEU A 190 -16.35 23.32 -7.76
C LEU A 190 -16.27 24.31 -8.91
N ASN A 191 -16.35 23.84 -10.16
CA ASN A 191 -16.38 24.69 -11.35
C ASN A 191 -17.64 25.57 -11.41
N ILE A 192 -18.80 25.06 -10.98
CA ILE A 192 -20.03 25.85 -10.87
C ILE A 192 -19.87 26.92 -9.79
N LYS A 193 -19.36 26.56 -8.60
CA LYS A 193 -19.13 27.52 -7.51
C LYS A 193 -18.12 28.60 -7.90
N LEU A 194 -17.05 28.20 -8.58
CA LEU A 194 -16.05 29.12 -9.12
C LEU A 194 -16.67 30.06 -10.15
N ARG A 195 -17.54 29.56 -11.04
CA ARG A 195 -18.31 30.41 -11.96
C ARG A 195 -19.21 31.38 -11.22
N GLN A 196 -19.95 30.94 -10.19
CA GLN A 196 -20.79 31.84 -9.39
C GLN A 196 -19.99 32.95 -8.70
N LEU A 197 -18.81 32.63 -8.16
CA LEU A 197 -17.93 33.63 -7.55
C LEU A 197 -17.31 34.59 -8.59
N LYS A 198 -17.02 34.11 -9.81
CA LYS A 198 -16.51 34.95 -10.91
C LYS A 198 -17.59 35.78 -11.60
N CYS A 199 -18.82 35.27 -11.66
CA CYS A 199 -19.95 35.99 -12.23
C CYS A 199 -20.51 36.96 -11.19
N LEU A 200 -19.88 38.12 -11.06
CA LEU A 200 -20.49 39.27 -10.40
C LEU A 200 -21.66 39.74 -11.27
N ASN A 201 -22.90 39.54 -10.83
CA ASN A 201 -24.07 40.13 -11.46
C ASN A 201 -24.04 41.64 -11.25
N THR A 202 -23.62 42.37 -12.28
CA THR A 202 -23.54 43.83 -12.24
C THR A 202 -24.79 44.38 -12.90
N ILE A 203 -25.74 44.80 -12.07
CA ILE A 203 -26.94 45.49 -12.54
C ILE A 203 -26.51 46.86 -13.08
N VAL A 204 -26.89 47.17 -14.31
CA VAL A 204 -26.73 48.50 -14.91
C VAL A 204 -28.02 49.26 -14.60
N ASN A 205 -27.96 50.21 -13.67
CA ASN A 205 -29.06 51.12 -13.37
C ASN A 205 -28.75 52.49 -13.97
N GLU A 206 -29.78 53.28 -14.27
CA GLU A 206 -29.68 54.66 -14.79
C GLU A 206 -28.89 55.62 -13.88
N GLN A 207 -28.69 55.24 -12.61
CA GLN A 207 -27.90 55.99 -11.63
C GLN A 207 -26.39 55.68 -11.67
N ARG A 208 -25.95 54.65 -12.41
CA ARG A 208 -24.53 54.30 -12.50
C ARG A 208 -23.85 55.07 -13.63
N GLN A 209 -22.62 55.51 -13.36
CA GLN A 209 -21.79 56.26 -14.30
C GLN A 209 -20.58 55.43 -14.74
N CYS A 210 -20.13 55.67 -15.97
CA CYS A 210 -18.94 55.04 -16.52
C CYS A 210 -17.69 55.46 -15.73
N LYS A 211 -16.85 54.50 -15.27
CA LYS A 211 -15.61 54.80 -14.53
C LYS A 211 -14.56 55.61 -15.33
N HIS A 212 -14.70 55.67 -16.66
CA HIS A 212 -13.76 56.40 -17.53
C HIS A 212 -14.23 57.83 -17.86
N CYS A 213 -15.46 58.01 -18.35
CA CYS A 213 -15.98 59.32 -18.77
C CYS A 213 -16.94 59.98 -17.77
N LEU A 214 -17.32 59.28 -16.69
CA LEU A 214 -18.24 59.73 -15.64
C LEU A 214 -19.66 60.08 -16.13
N GLN A 215 -20.01 59.76 -17.38
CA GLN A 215 -21.35 59.92 -17.92
C GLN A 215 -22.25 58.73 -17.60
N GLN A 216 -23.56 58.96 -17.54
CA GLN A 216 -24.57 57.92 -17.33
C GLN A 216 -24.64 56.93 -18.50
N PHE A 217 -25.12 55.73 -18.23
CA PHE A 217 -25.40 54.73 -19.27
C PHE A 217 -26.79 54.98 -19.87
N TYR A 218 -26.82 55.57 -21.07
CA TYR A 218 -28.04 55.70 -21.87
C TYR A 218 -28.26 54.51 -22.82
N GLU A 219 -27.21 53.74 -23.08
CA GLU A 219 -27.23 52.52 -23.89
C GLU A 219 -27.40 51.28 -22.99
N THR A 220 -28.07 50.24 -23.50
CA THR A 220 -28.26 48.97 -22.77
C THR A 220 -27.00 48.11 -22.69
N SER A 221 -25.93 48.49 -23.38
CA SER A 221 -24.65 47.76 -23.41
C SER A 221 -23.54 48.48 -22.65
N CYS A 222 -22.90 47.78 -21.71
CA CYS A 222 -21.69 48.23 -21.02
C CYS A 222 -20.68 47.06 -20.90
N VAL A 223 -19.40 47.39 -20.67
CA VAL A 223 -18.36 46.41 -20.36
C VAL A 223 -18.10 46.44 -18.86
N VAL A 224 -18.06 45.25 -18.24
CA VAL A 224 -17.76 45.08 -16.82
C VAL A 224 -16.44 44.35 -16.65
N TYR A 225 -15.53 44.92 -15.85
CA TYR A 225 -14.27 44.26 -15.49
C TYR A 225 -14.38 43.49 -14.17
N GLN A 226 -13.35 42.68 -13.86
CA GLN A 226 -13.33 41.78 -12.70
C GLN A 226 -13.42 42.50 -11.34
N ASP A 227 -13.07 43.79 -11.28
CA ASP A 227 -13.20 44.67 -10.11
C ASP A 227 -14.64 45.21 -9.92
N GLY A 228 -15.57 44.87 -10.82
CA GLY A 228 -16.93 45.39 -10.85
C GLY A 228 -17.05 46.79 -11.47
N SER A 229 -15.98 47.33 -12.07
CA SER A 229 -16.05 48.59 -12.83
C SER A 229 -16.89 48.43 -14.08
N GLN A 230 -17.72 49.45 -14.35
CA GLN A 230 -18.56 49.53 -15.54
C GLN A 230 -18.05 50.66 -16.43
N VAL A 231 -17.86 50.39 -17.71
CA VAL A 231 -17.48 51.40 -18.71
C VAL A 231 -18.31 51.26 -19.99
N HIS A 232 -18.50 52.34 -20.74
CA HIS A 232 -19.12 52.26 -22.06
C HIS A 232 -18.29 51.39 -23.01
N VAL A 233 -18.94 50.74 -23.97
CA VAL A 233 -18.27 49.90 -24.98
C VAL A 233 -17.19 50.69 -25.73
N HIS A 234 -17.43 51.97 -26.02
CA HIS A 234 -16.44 52.85 -26.64
C HIS A 234 -15.29 53.23 -25.69
N CYS A 235 -15.57 53.39 -24.39
CA CYS A 235 -14.56 53.73 -23.37
C CYS A 235 -13.65 52.54 -23.02
N ALA A 236 -14.13 51.30 -23.20
CA ALA A 236 -13.37 50.09 -22.88
C ALA A 236 -12.03 49.99 -23.63
N LYS A 237 -11.94 50.55 -24.84
CA LYS A 237 -10.68 50.56 -25.62
C LYS A 237 -9.60 51.47 -25.03
N LYS A 238 -9.99 52.43 -24.16
CA LYS A 238 -9.10 53.44 -23.56
C LYS A 238 -8.93 53.26 -22.05
N TYR A 239 -9.76 52.41 -21.44
CA TYR A 239 -9.76 52.13 -20.02
C TYR A 239 -8.91 50.90 -19.71
N ASN A 240 -7.80 51.09 -19.01
CA ASN A 240 -7.02 50.00 -18.41
C ASN A 240 -7.44 49.85 -16.95
N PRO A 241 -8.09 48.74 -16.56
CA PRO A 241 -8.26 48.42 -15.16
C PRO A 241 -6.87 48.17 -14.55
N ASN A 242 -6.54 48.85 -13.46
CA ASN A 242 -5.37 48.51 -12.65
C ASN A 242 -5.62 47.21 -11.88
#